data_AF-A0A821XAI5-F1
#
_entry.id   AF-A0A821XAI5-F1
#
_cell.length_a   1.000
_cell.length_b   1.000
_cell.length_c   1.000
_cell.angle_alpha   90.00
_cell.angle_beta   90.00
_cell.angle_gamma   90.00
#
_symmetry.space_group_name_H-M   'P 1'
#
loop_
_entity.id
_entity.type
_entity.pdbx_description
1 polymer ?
#
loop_
_entity_poly.entity_id
_entity_poly.type
_entity_poly.pdbx_seq_one_letter_code
_entity_poly.pdbx_strand_id
1 'polypeptide(L)' 'MVHRRLLYDDRLGVGEPLNEVAYGEGLVVRGQHFLIVESPTASARFHRIGSQRLYMHPIVTFSLTDQEYVNYSAAYRQT' A
#
# COMPACT_ATOMS: atom_id res chain seq x y z
N MET A 1 -2.03 -14.05 6.92
CA MET A 1 -2.05 -13.24 8.15
C MET A 1 -1.86 -11.78 7.74
N VAL A 2 -2.74 -10.86 8.15
CA VAL A 2 -2.75 -9.46 7.65
C VAL A 2 -2.25 -8.45 8.68
N HIS A 3 -2.61 -8.65 9.95
CA HIS A 3 -2.23 -7.83 11.09
C HIS A 3 -2.22 -8.72 12.33
N ARG A 4 -1.50 -8.31 13.38
CA ARG A 4 -1.47 -9.04 14.64
C ARG A 4 -1.40 -8.06 15.81
N ARG A 5 -2.05 -8.44 16.91
CA ARG A 5 -2.01 -7.76 18.18
C ARG A 5 -1.92 -8.82 19.27
N LEU A 6 -0.92 -8.72 20.13
CA LEU A 6 -0.69 -9.60 21.27
C LEU A 6 -0.81 -8.78 22.54
N LEU A 7 -1.38 -9.37 23.59
CA LEU A 7 -1.50 -8.73 24.90
C LEU A 7 -0.40 -9.16 25.87
N TYR A 8 0.43 -10.11 25.45
CA TYR A 8 1.52 -10.67 26.25
C TYR A 8 2.81 -10.73 25.42
N ASP A 9 3.93 -10.49 26.10
CA ASP A 9 5.28 -10.68 25.59
C ASP A 9 5.59 -12.18 25.44
N ASP A 10 6.34 -12.53 24.39
CA ASP A 10 6.74 -13.91 24.10
C ASP A 10 8.05 -14.33 24.77
N ARG A 11 8.70 -13.40 25.50
CA ARG A 11 9.95 -13.59 26.26
C ARG A 11 11.15 -13.90 25.38
N LEU A 12 11.16 -13.42 24.14
CA LEU A 12 12.30 -13.55 23.22
C LEU A 12 13.25 -12.32 23.24
N GLY A 13 13.08 -11.42 24.22
CA GLY A 13 14.04 -10.36 24.53
C GLY A 13 13.57 -8.93 24.28
N VAL A 14 12.36 -8.75 23.71
CA VAL A 14 11.78 -7.41 23.48
C VAL A 14 11.22 -6.84 24.79
N GLY A 15 10.54 -7.66 25.61
CA GLY A 15 10.08 -7.25 26.94
C GLY A 15 8.78 -6.46 26.93
N GLU A 16 8.05 -6.45 25.82
CA GLU A 16 6.74 -5.82 25.67
C GLU A 16 5.85 -6.63 24.72
N PRO A 17 4.52 -6.61 24.94
CA PRO A 17 3.58 -7.25 24.02
C PRO A 17 3.52 -6.48 22.69
N LEU A 18 3.28 -7.20 21.59
CA LEU A 18 3.00 -6.57 20.29
C LEU A 18 1.60 -5.91 20.28
N ASN A 19 1.50 -4.74 20.91
CA ASN A 19 0.24 -4.04 21.18
C ASN A 19 0.31 -2.59 20.70
N GLU A 20 0.53 -2.39 19.40
CA GLU A 20 0.70 -1.07 18.80
C GLU A 20 -0.57 -0.20 18.92
N VAL A 21 -0.36 1.07 19.30
CA VAL A 21 -1.43 2.07 19.46
C VAL A 21 -1.05 3.40 18.80
N ALA A 22 -2.04 4.10 18.27
CA ALA A 22 -1.90 5.46 17.74
C ALA A 22 -3.08 6.31 18.26
N TYR A 23 -2.78 7.49 18.79
CA TYR A 23 -3.80 8.40 19.36
C TYR A 23 -4.68 7.79 20.46
N GLY A 24 -4.13 6.84 21.23
CA GLY A 24 -4.87 6.13 22.28
C GLY A 24 -5.73 4.96 21.78
N GLU A 25 -5.76 4.73 20.46
CA GLU A 25 -6.53 3.68 19.81
C GLU A 25 -5.62 2.57 19.26
N GLY A 26 -6.18 1.37 19.07
CA GLY A 26 -5.44 0.27 18.44
C GLY A 26 -5.02 0.60 17.01
N LEU A 27 -3.80 0.24 16.63
CA LEU A 27 -3.28 0.51 15.29
C LEU A 27 -4.16 -0.11 14.19
N VAL A 28 -4.47 0.68 13.16
CA VAL A 28 -5.22 0.26 11.98
C VAL A 28 -4.30 0.22 10.78
N VAL A 29 -4.24 -0.93 10.11
CA VAL A 29 -3.46 -1.12 8.88
C VAL A 29 -4.36 -1.20 7.65
N ARG A 30 -3.87 -0.72 6.51
CA ARG A 30 -4.51 -0.86 5.19
C ARG A 30 -3.51 -1.49 4.22
N GLY A 31 -3.97 -2.49 3.47
CA GLY A 31 -3.15 -3.18 2.48
C GLY A 31 -3.98 -3.73 1.33
N GLN A 32 -3.31 -4.23 0.29
CA GLN A 32 -3.92 -4.81 -0.90
C GLN A 32 -3.30 -6.17 -1.20
N HIS A 33 -4.09 -7.13 -1.68
CA HIS A 33 -3.62 -8.41 -2.17
C HIS A 33 -3.97 -8.56 -3.64
N PHE A 34 -2.99 -8.92 -4.46
CA PHE A 34 -3.17 -9.18 -5.88
C PHE A 34 -3.08 -10.69 -6.12
N LEU A 35 -4.16 -11.29 -6.61
CA LEU A 35 -4.21 -12.70 -6.95
C LEU A 35 -3.92 -12.88 -8.44
N ILE A 36 -2.98 -13.76 -8.76
CA ILE A 36 -2.64 -14.13 -10.13
C ILE A 36 -3.07 -15.59 -10.31
N VAL A 37 -4.05 -15.81 -11.18
CA VAL A 37 -4.55 -17.16 -11.51
C VAL A 37 -4.20 -17.45 -12.96
N GLU A 38 -3.18 -18.26 -13.15
CA GLU A 38 -2.64 -18.60 -14.46
C GLU A 38 -2.09 -20.03 -14.49
N SER A 39 -1.89 -20.57 -15.69
CA SER A 39 -1.28 -21.90 -15.84
C SER A 39 0.14 -21.94 -15.26
N PRO A 40 0.63 -23.11 -14.78
CA PRO A 40 1.96 -23.22 -14.19
C PRO A 40 3.09 -22.74 -15.11
N THR A 41 2.94 -22.91 -16.43
CA THR A 41 3.92 -22.48 -17.43
C THR A 41 3.97 -20.96 -17.63
N ALA A 42 2.85 -20.25 -17.40
CA ALA A 42 2.76 -18.80 -17.61
C ALA A 42 2.85 -17.97 -16.31
N SER A 43 2.47 -18.54 -15.17
CA SER A 43 2.32 -17.83 -13.89
C SER A 43 3.58 -17.07 -13.46
N ALA A 44 4.76 -17.66 -13.65
CA ALA A 44 6.04 -17.03 -13.30
C ALA A 44 6.27 -15.69 -14.01
N ARG A 45 5.83 -15.56 -15.27
CA ARG A 45 5.96 -14.32 -16.05
C ARG A 45 5.12 -13.20 -15.44
N PHE A 46 3.87 -13.49 -15.10
CA PHE A 46 2.95 -12.50 -14.54
C PHE A 46 3.33 -12.11 -13.11
N HIS A 47 3.72 -13.09 -12.28
CA HIS A 47 4.20 -12.81 -10.93
C HIS A 47 5.41 -11.87 -10.94
N ARG A 48 6.44 -12.14 -11.77
CA ARG A 48 7.65 -11.32 -11.76
C ARG A 48 7.41 -9.88 -12.21
N ILE A 49 6.76 -9.70 -13.37
CA ILE A 49 6.52 -8.36 -13.92
C ILE A 49 5.51 -7.60 -13.05
N GLY A 50 4.46 -8.27 -12.58
CA GLY A 50 3.45 -7.70 -11.69
C GLY A 50 4.06 -7.21 -10.37
N SER A 51 4.84 -8.06 -9.70
CA SER A 51 5.50 -7.70 -8.45
C SER A 51 6.50 -6.55 -8.63
N GLN A 52 7.24 -6.50 -9.74
CA GLN A 52 8.13 -5.36 -10.04
C GLN A 52 7.35 -4.05 -10.22
N ARG A 53 6.20 -4.08 -10.91
CA ARG A 53 5.35 -2.90 -11.08
C ARG A 53 4.72 -2.42 -9.77
N LEU A 54 4.34 -3.34 -8.89
CA LEU A 54 3.83 -3.01 -7.56
C LEU A 54 4.93 -2.39 -6.69
N TYR A 55 6.15 -2.92 -6.74
CA TYR A 55 7.29 -2.38 -6.01
C TYR A 55 7.71 -1.00 -6.55
N MET A 56 7.77 -0.85 -7.88
CA MET A 56 8.15 0.38 -8.57
C MET A 56 6.92 1.21 -8.99
N HIS A 57 5.91 1.31 -8.11
CA HIS A 57 4.71 2.09 -8.41
C HIS A 57 5.06 3.57 -8.70
N PRO A 58 4.44 4.22 -9.70
CA PRO A 58 4.71 5.63 -10.01
C PRO A 58 4.43 6.54 -8.82
N ILE A 59 5.27 7.58 -8.67
CA ILE A 59 5.05 8.64 -7.69
C ILE A 59 4.17 9.70 -8.32
N VAL A 60 3.04 9.97 -7.69
CA VAL A 60 2.13 11.05 -8.11
C VAL A 60 2.59 12.36 -7.48
N THR A 61 2.80 13.38 -8.30
CA THR A 61 3.18 14.73 -7.86
C THR A 61 2.07 15.72 -8.15
N PHE A 62 1.84 16.64 -7.23
CA PHE A 62 0.79 17.66 -7.35
C PHE A 62 1.42 19.05 -7.24
N SER A 63 0.83 20.02 -7.94
CA SER A 63 1.17 21.44 -7.85
C SER A 63 -0.10 22.26 -7.70
N LEU A 64 -0.06 23.30 -6.87
CA LEU A 64 -1.13 24.27 -6.82
C LEU A 64 -1.19 25.05 -8.14
N THR A 65 -2.41 25.44 -8.52
CA THR A 65 -2.65 26.28 -9.71
C THR A 65 -3.56 27.44 -9.30
N ASP A 66 -3.25 28.63 -9.81
CA ASP A 66 -4.09 29.82 -9.65
C ASP A 66 -5.16 29.91 -10.75
N GLN A 67 -5.20 28.95 -11.68
CA GLN A 67 -6.19 28.92 -12.75
C GLN A 67 -7.52 28.34 -12.27
N GLU A 68 -8.62 28.95 -12.72
CA GLU A 68 -9.95 28.37 -12.56
C GLU A 68 -10.04 26.99 -13.24
N TYR A 69 -10.85 26.11 -12.66
CA TYR A 69 -11.01 24.71 -13.11
C TYR A 69 -11.30 24.59 -14.62
N VAL A 70 -12.14 25.47 -15.17
CA VAL A 70 -12.52 25.43 -16.60
C VAL A 70 -11.29 25.64 -17.49
N ASN A 71 -10.46 26.63 -17.17
CA ASN A 71 -9.25 26.94 -17.94
C ASN A 71 -8.20 25.83 -17.81
N TYR A 72 -8.03 25.30 -16.59
CA TYR A 72 -7.12 24.19 -16.34
C TYR A 72 -7.54 22.92 -17.10
N SER A 73 -8.85 22.58 -17.08
CA SER A 73 -9.39 21.39 -17.74
C SER A 73 -9.27 21.44 -19.27
N ALA A 74 -9.30 22.63 -19.86
CA ALA A 74 -9.11 22.81 -21.29
C ALA A 74 -7.64 22.66 -21.71
N ALA A 75 -6.69 23.04 -20.85
CA ALA A 75 -5.26 23.01 -21.14
C ALA A 75 -4.56 21.70 -20.74
N TYR A 76 -5.04 21.03 -19.69
CA TYR A 76 -4.41 19.86 -19.10
C TYR A 76 -5.36 18.66 -19.02
N ARG A 77 -4.83 17.49 -19.32
CA ARG A 77 -5.58 16.24 -19.21
C ARG A 77 -5.72 15.87 -17.73
N GLN A 78 -6.96 15.87 -17.25
CA GLN A 78 -7.30 15.32 -15.95
C GLN A 78 -7.27 13.78 -16.05
N THR A 79 -6.57 13.13 -15.11
CA THR A 79 -6.46 11.67 -15.03
C THR A 79 -7.77 11.03 -14.61
#